data_AF-A0A351T6C7-F1
#
_entry.id   AF-A0A351T6C7-F1
#
_cell.length_a   1.000
_cell.length_b   1.000
_cell.length_c   1.000
_cell.angle_alpha   90.00
_cell.angle_beta   90.00
_cell.angle_gamma   90.00
#
_symmetry.space_group_name_H-M   'P 1'
#
loop_
_entity.id
_entity.type
_entity.pdbx_description
1 polymer ?
#
loop_
_entity_poly.entity_id
_entity_poly.type
_entity_poly.pdbx_seq_one_letter_code
_entity_poly.pdbx_strand_id
1 'polypeptide(L)'
;MIAVFSRYNRHFFAELAAIVDRTQAPIERLDGFMDLVRHTLVVGDRMCLCGMMMAEAALLPTGIRQQTNSFTEAVIAWLSDQWRLLEKPDPADLAVTTLARLEGGMLLSRVSGDVKHLDLVISEIRADAA
;
A
#
# COMPACT_ATOMS: atom_id res chain seq x y z
N MET A 1 9.21 -19.97 -1.27
CA MET A 1 8.97 -18.55 -0.94
C MET A 1 8.71 -17.69 -2.18
N ILE A 2 9.56 -17.75 -3.21
CA ILE A 2 9.39 -16.99 -4.47
C ILE A 2 7.99 -17.17 -5.10
N ALA A 3 7.53 -18.42 -5.26
CA ALA A 3 6.22 -18.69 -5.84
C ALA A 3 5.04 -18.13 -5.01
N VAL A 4 5.17 -18.10 -3.69
CA VAL A 4 4.14 -17.56 -2.78
C VAL A 4 4.09 -16.04 -2.90
N PHE A 5 5.25 -15.39 -2.87
CA PHE A 5 5.35 -13.93 -3.04
C PHE A 5 4.86 -13.49 -4.42
N SER A 6 5.24 -14.20 -5.47
CA SER A 6 4.76 -13.95 -6.83
C SER A 6 3.24 -14.08 -6.96
N ARG A 7 2.62 -15.09 -6.33
CA ARG A 7 1.16 -15.23 -6.30
C ARG A 7 0.49 -14.09 -5.51
N TYR A 8 1.08 -13.70 -4.39
CA TYR A 8 0.61 -12.58 -3.59
C TYR A 8 0.60 -11.29 -4.40
N ASN A 9 1.72 -10.95 -5.05
CA ASN A 9 1.84 -9.75 -5.88
C ASN A 9 0.81 -9.74 -7.00
N ARG A 10 0.62 -10.87 -7.70
CA ARG A 10 -0.42 -10.97 -8.74
C ARG A 10 -1.81 -10.70 -8.20
N HIS A 11 -2.15 -11.24 -7.03
CA HIS A 11 -3.46 -11.01 -6.43
C HIS A 11 -3.64 -9.54 -6.02
N PHE A 12 -2.65 -8.95 -5.36
CA PHE A 12 -2.68 -7.54 -4.97
C PHE A 12 -2.87 -6.61 -6.17
N PHE A 13 -2.10 -6.80 -7.24
CA PHE A 13 -2.24 -5.97 -8.45
C PHE A 13 -3.53 -6.25 -9.23
N ALA A 14 -4.13 -7.44 -9.11
CA ALA A 14 -5.45 -7.70 -9.67
C ALA A 14 -6.55 -6.93 -8.92
N GLU A 15 -6.49 -6.87 -7.58
CA GLU A 15 -7.40 -6.03 -6.79
C GLU A 15 -7.20 -4.54 -7.11
N LEU A 16 -5.94 -4.10 -7.29
CA LEU A 16 -5.63 -2.73 -7.67
C LEU A 16 -6.18 -2.35 -9.06
N ALA A 17 -6.06 -3.26 -10.03
CA ALA A 17 -6.66 -3.08 -11.35
C ALA A 17 -8.20 -3.02 -11.27
N ALA A 18 -8.81 -3.88 -10.46
CA ALA A 18 -10.26 -3.88 -10.26
C ALA A 18 -10.79 -2.56 -9.66
N ILE A 19 -10.00 -1.85 -8.85
CA ILE A 19 -10.33 -0.50 -8.36
C ILE A 19 -10.40 0.49 -9.53
N VAL A 20 -9.41 0.47 -10.43
CA VAL A 20 -9.34 1.34 -11.62
C VAL A 20 -10.50 1.07 -12.58
N ASP A 21 -10.93 -0.19 -12.71
CA ASP A 21 -12.07 -0.58 -13.55
C ASP A 21 -13.42 -0.11 -12.99
N ARG A 22 -13.54 0.00 -11.65
CA ARG A 22 -14.80 0.39 -10.98
C ARG A 22 -15.07 1.89 -11.07
N THR A 23 -14.04 2.73 -11.11
CA THR A 23 -14.21 4.18 -11.09
C THR A 23 -13.11 4.92 -11.83
N GLN A 24 -13.49 6.03 -12.47
CA GLN A 24 -12.56 6.95 -13.11
C GLN A 24 -12.11 8.09 -12.18
N ALA A 25 -12.75 8.26 -11.02
CA ALA A 25 -12.42 9.30 -10.07
C ALA A 25 -11.15 8.94 -9.28
N PRO A 26 -10.06 9.73 -9.38
CA PRO A 26 -8.80 9.44 -8.70
C PRO A 26 -8.94 9.36 -7.17
N ILE A 27 -9.81 10.19 -6.59
CA ILE A 27 -10.08 10.19 -5.15
C ILE A 27 -10.70 8.86 -4.69
N GLU A 28 -11.67 8.34 -5.45
CA GLU A 28 -12.30 7.06 -5.15
C GLU A 28 -11.34 5.88 -5.36
N ARG A 29 -10.41 5.98 -6.31
CA ARG A 29 -9.34 4.98 -6.50
C ARG A 29 -8.40 4.96 -5.30
N LEU A 30 -7.96 6.14 -4.84
CA LEU A 30 -7.10 6.27 -3.68
C LEU A 30 -7.79 5.72 -2.42
N ASP A 31 -9.09 6.02 -2.25
CA ASP A 31 -9.92 5.44 -1.19
C ASP A 31 -9.99 3.91 -1.27
N GLY A 32 -10.24 3.36 -2.46
CA GLY A 32 -10.25 1.92 -2.68
C GLY A 32 -8.91 1.26 -2.34
N PHE A 33 -7.79 1.93 -2.63
CA PHE A 33 -6.46 1.45 -2.24
C PHE A 33 -6.28 1.43 -0.71
N MET A 34 -6.70 2.49 -0.01
CA MET A 34 -6.63 2.55 1.45
C MET A 34 -7.50 1.46 2.09
N ASP A 35 -8.69 1.20 1.54
CA ASP A 35 -9.57 0.13 1.99
C ASP A 35 -8.97 -1.26 1.74
N LEU A 36 -8.29 -1.47 0.60
CA LEU A 36 -7.55 -2.71 0.31
C LEU A 36 -6.42 -2.96 1.33
N VAL A 37 -5.66 -1.91 1.66
CA VAL A 37 -4.59 -1.98 2.68
C VAL A 37 -5.19 -2.29 4.06
N ARG A 38 -6.26 -1.59 4.44
CA ARG A 38 -6.96 -1.82 5.71
C ARG A 38 -7.53 -3.23 5.82
N HIS A 39 -8.17 -3.71 4.75
CA HIS A 39 -8.72 -5.07 4.69
C HIS A 39 -7.62 -6.13 4.85
N THR A 40 -6.46 -5.90 4.24
CA THR A 40 -5.30 -6.79 4.37
C THR A 40 -4.87 -6.95 5.82
N LEU A 41 -4.84 -5.86 6.59
CA LEU A 41 -4.50 -5.90 8.02
C LEU A 41 -5.58 -6.63 8.85
N VAL A 42 -6.85 -6.32 8.62
CA VAL A 42 -7.97 -6.80 9.46
C VAL A 42 -8.30 -8.28 9.20
N VAL A 43 -8.35 -8.69 7.93
CA VAL A 43 -8.78 -10.04 7.54
C VAL A 43 -7.60 -11.01 7.41
N GLY A 44 -6.42 -10.49 7.08
CA GLY A 44 -5.22 -11.31 6.91
C GLY A 44 -4.60 -11.83 8.22
N ASP A 45 -5.03 -11.30 9.38
CA ASP A 45 -4.43 -11.46 10.72
C ASP A 45 -2.89 -11.25 10.72
N ARG A 46 -2.40 -10.56 9.69
CA ARG A 46 -0.99 -10.34 9.36
C ARG A 46 -0.88 -9.00 8.63
N MET A 47 0.24 -8.32 8.84
CA MET A 47 0.67 -7.25 7.94
C MET A 47 0.71 -7.78 6.49
N CYS A 48 0.45 -6.91 5.51
CA CYS A 48 0.66 -7.20 4.09
C CYS A 48 1.96 -8.00 3.90
N LEU A 49 1.96 -9.09 3.13
CA LEU A 49 3.18 -9.90 2.91
C LEU A 49 4.33 -9.02 2.42
N CYS A 50 4.03 -7.97 1.65
CA CYS A 50 5.01 -6.98 1.22
C CYS A 50 5.57 -6.14 2.37
N GLY A 51 4.74 -5.68 3.32
CA GLY A 51 5.19 -4.96 4.52
C GLY A 51 6.18 -5.77 5.35
N MET A 52 5.90 -7.07 5.54
CA MET A 52 6.84 -7.98 6.22
C MET A 52 8.15 -8.17 5.44
N MET A 53 8.07 -8.34 4.12
CA MET A 53 9.28 -8.48 3.30
C MET A 53 10.08 -7.17 3.20
N MET A 54 9.44 -6.00 3.22
CA MET A 54 10.13 -4.71 3.27
C MET A 54 10.89 -4.54 4.59
N ALA A 55 10.27 -4.91 5.72
CA ALA A 55 10.91 -4.85 7.04
C ALA A 55 12.14 -5.79 7.15
N GLU A 56 12.10 -6.93 6.47
CA GLU A 56 13.19 -7.93 6.50
C GLU A 56 14.14 -7.82 5.29
N ALA A 57 14.07 -6.76 4.48
CA ALA A 57 14.72 -6.68 3.18
C ALA A 57 16.23 -7.00 3.17
N ALA A 58 16.94 -6.67 4.25
CA ALA A 58 18.38 -6.98 4.42
C ALA A 58 18.67 -8.48 4.56
N LEU A 59 17.73 -9.26 5.11
CA LEU A 59 17.85 -10.70 5.38
C LEU A 59 17.33 -11.56 4.23
N LEU A 60 16.64 -10.96 3.25
CA LEU A 60 16.04 -11.69 2.15
C LEU A 60 17.08 -12.18 1.12
N PRO A 61 16.88 -13.37 0.52
CA PRO A 61 17.62 -13.79 -0.66
C PRO A 61 17.47 -12.76 -1.79
N THR A 62 18.52 -12.58 -2.60
CA THR A 62 18.56 -11.55 -3.66
C THR A 62 17.34 -11.55 -4.58
N GLY A 63 16.85 -12.73 -4.99
CA GLY A 63 15.67 -12.83 -5.84
C GLY A 63 14.37 -12.35 -5.18
N ILE A 64 14.21 -12.54 -3.86
CA ILE A 64 13.04 -12.02 -3.13
C ILE A 64 13.19 -10.50 -2.96
N ARG A 65 14.36 -10.02 -2.54
CA ARG A 65 14.62 -8.58 -2.39
C ARG A 65 14.34 -7.81 -3.68
N GLN A 66 14.73 -8.36 -4.83
CA GLN A 66 14.41 -7.75 -6.13
C GLN A 66 12.90 -7.67 -6.40
N GLN A 67 12.15 -8.72 -6.06
CA GLN A 67 10.69 -8.72 -6.21
C GLN A 67 10.01 -7.76 -5.24
N THR A 68 10.52 -7.64 -4.01
CA THR A 68 10.03 -6.66 -3.02
C THR A 68 10.25 -5.24 -3.54
N ASN A 69 11.46 -4.92 -4.02
CA ASN A 69 11.74 -3.60 -4.60
C ASN A 69 10.83 -3.29 -5.79
N SER A 70 10.67 -4.25 -6.72
CA SER A 70 9.81 -4.06 -7.89
C SER A 70 8.35 -3.84 -7.49
N PHE A 71 7.87 -4.52 -6.45
CA PHE A 71 6.53 -4.31 -5.91
C PHE A 71 6.39 -2.89 -5.33
N THR A 72 7.32 -2.47 -4.49
CA THR A 72 7.32 -1.15 -3.85
C THR A 72 7.37 -0.03 -4.89
N GLU A 73 8.23 -0.14 -5.90
CA GLU A 73 8.32 0.80 -7.02
C GLU A 73 6.99 0.89 -7.79
N ALA A 74 6.35 -0.24 -8.07
CA ALA A 74 5.06 -0.26 -8.77
C ALA A 74 3.92 0.37 -7.94
N VAL A 75 3.89 0.15 -6.62
CA VAL A 75 2.90 0.80 -5.74
C VAL A 75 3.13 2.31 -5.67
N ILE A 76 4.38 2.76 -5.50
CA ILE A 76 4.72 4.19 -5.48
C ILE A 76 4.36 4.83 -6.82
N ALA A 77 4.65 4.18 -7.95
CA ALA A 77 4.28 4.69 -9.27
C ALA A 77 2.76 4.83 -9.42
N TRP A 78 1.99 3.83 -8.98
CA TRP A 78 0.53 3.89 -9.03
C TRP A 78 -0.06 5.00 -8.15
N LEU A 79 0.46 5.16 -6.93
CA LEU A 79 0.06 6.23 -6.01
C LEU A 79 0.40 7.62 -6.57
N SER A 80 1.60 7.77 -7.15
CA SER A 80 2.05 9.01 -7.79
C SER A 80 1.11 9.41 -8.92
N ASP A 81 0.64 8.45 -9.71
CA ASP A 81 -0.38 8.70 -10.73
C ASP A 81 -1.70 9.20 -10.13
N GLN A 82 -2.17 8.64 -9.02
CA GLN A 82 -3.40 9.08 -8.37
C GLN A 82 -3.27 10.52 -7.83
N TRP A 83 -2.16 10.82 -7.14
CA TRP A 83 -1.87 12.16 -6.63
C TRP A 83 -1.73 13.20 -7.74
N ARG A 84 -1.11 12.81 -8.86
CA ARG A 84 -1.00 13.66 -10.07
C ARG A 84 -2.37 13.95 -10.68
N LEU A 85 -3.23 12.94 -10.77
CA LEU A 85 -4.60 13.10 -11.29
C LEU A 85 -5.51 13.92 -10.37
N LEU A 86 -5.19 13.99 -9.07
CA LEU A 86 -5.79 14.93 -8.10
C LEU A 86 -5.17 16.32 -8.12
N GLU A 87 -4.27 16.60 -9.06
CA GLU A 87 -3.58 17.89 -9.23
C GLU A 87 -2.84 18.36 -7.96
N LYS A 88 -2.39 17.42 -7.12
CA LYS A 88 -1.62 17.74 -5.91
C LYS A 88 -0.17 18.07 -6.26
N PRO A 89 0.47 19.03 -5.55
CA PRO A 89 1.88 19.32 -5.74
C PRO A 89 2.74 18.12 -5.33
N ASP A 90 3.88 17.96 -6.00
CA ASP A 90 4.88 16.93 -5.69
C ASP A 90 4.31 15.50 -5.53
N PRO A 91 3.59 14.98 -6.56
CA PRO A 91 2.89 13.70 -6.45
C PRO A 91 3.79 12.50 -6.17
N ALA A 92 5.07 12.57 -6.56
CA ALA A 92 6.06 11.55 -6.25
C ALA A 92 6.37 11.50 -4.74
N ASP A 93 6.53 12.65 -4.10
CA ASP A 93 6.80 12.74 -2.67
C ASP A 93 5.56 12.35 -1.85
N LEU A 94 4.37 12.77 -2.31
CA LEU A 94 3.10 12.31 -1.73
C LEU A 94 2.93 10.80 -1.84
N ALA A 95 3.31 10.18 -2.96
CA ALA A 95 3.23 8.73 -3.12
C ALA A 95 4.13 7.98 -2.12
N VAL A 96 5.39 8.40 -1.99
CA VAL A 96 6.35 7.80 -1.05
C VAL A 96 5.88 7.97 0.38
N THR A 97 5.47 9.18 0.77
CA THR A 97 5.01 9.47 2.13
C THR A 97 3.68 8.78 2.45
N THR A 98 2.77 8.64 1.49
CA THR A 98 1.53 7.86 1.63
C THR A 98 1.84 6.40 1.98
N LEU A 99 2.70 5.75 1.19
CA LEU A 99 3.06 4.36 1.45
C LEU A 99 3.77 4.21 2.81
N ALA A 100 4.71 5.12 3.13
CA ALA A 100 5.43 5.10 4.41
C ALA A 100 4.48 5.26 5.61
N ARG A 101 3.49 6.17 5.51
CA ARG A 101 2.48 6.39 6.55
C ARG A 101 1.62 5.15 6.74
N LEU A 102 1.13 4.55 5.66
CA LEU A 102 0.30 3.34 5.72
C LEU A 102 1.04 2.16 6.35
N GLU A 103 2.29 1.92 5.95
CA GLU A 103 3.13 0.87 6.54
C GLU A 103 3.40 1.11 8.03
N GLY A 104 3.69 2.37 8.42
CA GLY A 104 3.86 2.75 9.83
C GLY A 104 2.57 2.59 10.64
N GLY A 105 1.42 2.99 10.10
CA GLY A 105 0.11 2.82 10.71
C GLY A 105 -0.23 1.35 10.92
N MET A 106 0.00 0.50 9.92
CA MET A 106 -0.15 -0.95 10.03
C MET A 106 0.74 -1.54 11.13
N LEU A 107 2.01 -1.10 11.22
CA LEU A 107 2.94 -1.59 12.23
C LEU A 107 2.48 -1.26 13.65
N LEU A 108 2.08 0.00 13.88
CA LEU A 108 1.58 0.45 15.20
C LEU A 108 0.27 -0.25 15.57
N SER A 109 -0.64 -0.40 14.61
CA SER A 109 -1.89 -1.15 14.82
C SER A 109 -1.63 -2.60 15.19
N ARG A 110 -0.62 -3.23 14.57
CA ARG A 110 -0.26 -4.61 14.89
C ARG A 110 0.33 -4.74 16.29
N VAL A 111 1.25 -3.87 16.68
CA VAL A 111 1.90 -3.93 18.01
C VAL A 111 0.89 -3.67 19.13
N SER A 112 -0.05 -2.75 18.92
CA SER A 112 -1.09 -2.43 19.90
C SER A 112 -2.28 -3.40 19.91
N GLY A 113 -2.46 -4.18 18.83
CA GLY A 113 -3.67 -4.98 18.62
C GLY A 113 -4.91 -4.15 18.27
N ASP A 114 -4.73 -2.88 17.87
CA ASP A 114 -5.80 -1.92 17.64
C ASP A 114 -5.66 -1.23 16.27
N VAL A 115 -6.65 -1.43 15.39
CA VAL A 115 -6.66 -0.88 14.02
C VAL A 115 -6.71 0.65 13.97
N LYS A 116 -6.98 1.33 15.09
CA LYS A 116 -7.11 2.80 15.15
C LYS A 116 -5.91 3.58 14.59
N HIS A 117 -4.69 3.06 14.71
CA HIS A 117 -3.50 3.76 14.22
C HIS A 117 -3.47 3.80 12.69
N LEU A 118 -3.84 2.71 12.04
CA LEU A 118 -4.05 2.70 10.59
C LEU A 118 -5.24 3.57 10.19
N ASP A 119 -6.35 3.51 10.93
CA ASP A 119 -7.54 4.29 10.62
C ASP A 119 -7.28 5.81 10.67
N LEU A 120 -6.49 6.26 11.66
CA LEU A 120 -6.02 7.64 11.75
C LEU A 120 -5.16 8.03 10.54
N VAL A 121 -4.21 7.17 10.15
CA VAL A 121 -3.37 7.42 8.97
C VAL A 121 -4.22 7.56 7.71
N ILE A 122 -5.19 6.67 7.52
CA ILE A 122 -6.11 6.70 6.38
C ILE A 122 -6.92 8.00 6.37
N SER A 123 -7.44 8.44 7.52
CA SER A 123 -8.20 9.69 7.57
C SER A 123 -7.35 10.92 7.21
N GLU A 124 -6.09 10.94 7.64
CA GLU A 124 -5.19 12.05 7.32
C GLU A 124 -4.81 12.05 5.82
N ILE A 125 -4.56 10.88 5.22
CA ILE A 125 -4.31 10.78 3.78
C ILE A 125 -5.53 11.24 2.97
N ARG A 126 -6.74 10.88 3.41
CA ARG A 126 -8.00 11.36 2.80
C ARG A 126 -8.12 12.88 2.88
N ALA A 127 -7.74 13.48 4.00
CA ALA A 127 -7.75 14.93 4.17
C ALA A 127 -6.75 15.62 3.22
N ASP A 128 -5.56 15.03 3.01
CA ASP A 128 -4.58 15.55 2.05
C ASP A 128 -5.08 15.46 0.60
N ALA A 129 -5.94 14.49 0.31
CA ALA A 129 -6.52 14.24 -1.02
C ALA A 129 -7.73 15.11 -1.36
N ALA A 130 -8.46 15.61 -0.36
CA ALA A 130 -9.58 16.54 -0.51
C ALA A 130 -9.13 17.91 -1.05
#